data_AF-A0AB73KYT8-F1
#
_entry.id   AF-A0AB73KYT8-F1
#
_cell.length_a   1.000
_cell.length_b   1.000
_cell.length_c   1.000
_cell.angle_alpha   90.00
_cell.angle_beta   90.00
_cell.angle_gamma   90.00
#
_symmetry.space_group_name_H-M   'P 1'
#
loop_
_entity.id
_entity.type
_entity.pdbx_description
1 polymer ?
#
loop_
_entity_poly.entity_id
_entity_poly.type
_entity_poly.pdbx_seq_one_letter_code
_entity_poly.pdbx_strand_id
1 'polypeptide(L)' 'MGKVVVVTSGKGGVGKTTSSAALGAALAQNGEKVVVVDFDVGLRNLDLVMGAERRVVYDLVNVIQGEAK' A
#
# COMPACT_ATOMS: atom_id res chain seq x y z
N MET A 1 1.12 -19.70 4.62
CA MET A 1 0.30 -18.65 5.28
C MET A 1 1.18 -17.42 5.40
N GLY A 2 0.77 -16.26 4.86
CA GLY A 2 1.59 -15.04 4.87
C GLY A 2 1.53 -14.30 6.21
N LYS A 3 2.48 -13.39 6.45
CA LYS A 3 2.48 -12.48 7.61
C LYS A 3 1.78 -11.18 7.23
N VAL A 4 0.81 -10.74 8.04
CA VAL A 4 0.15 -9.44 7.88
C VAL A 4 0.71 -8.46 8.91
N VAL A 5 1.18 -7.30 8.45
CA VAL A 5 1.75 -6.26 9.29
C VAL A 5 1.03 -4.94 9.00
N VAL A 6 0.50 -4.29 10.03
CA VAL A 6 -0.12 -2.97 9.92
C VAL A 6 0.89 -1.88 10.32
N VAL A 7 1.03 -0.86 9.49
CA VAL A 7 1.82 0.34 9.81
C VAL A 7 0.86 1.45 10.20
N THR A 8 0.84 1.80 11.49
CA THR A 8 -0.14 2.74 12.06
C THR A 8 0.51 3.81 12.95
N SER A 9 -0.23 4.89 13.22
CA SER A 9 0.16 6.00 14.10
C SER A 9 -1.07 6.80 14.51
N GLY A 10 -1.02 7.49 15.66
CA GLY A 10 -2.11 8.36 16.12
C GLY A 10 -2.12 9.76 15.46
N LYS A 11 -1.05 10.15 14.76
CA LYS A 11 -0.91 11.48 14.13
C LYS A 11 -0.68 11.36 12.61
N GLY A 12 -1.25 12.29 11.85
CA GLY A 12 -0.98 12.47 10.43
C GLY A 12 0.45 12.96 10.15
N GLY A 13 0.99 12.66 8.97
CA GLY A 13 2.29 13.19 8.53
C GLY A 13 3.55 12.61 9.20
N VAL A 14 3.44 11.52 9.97
CA VAL A 14 4.60 10.90 10.65
C VAL A 14 5.39 9.88 9.79
N GLY A 15 5.07 9.76 8.49
CA GLY A 15 5.80 8.90 7.57
C GLY A 15 5.28 7.45 7.44
N LYS A 16 4.03 7.16 7.82
CA LYS A 16 3.44 5.81 7.68
C LYS A 16 3.56 5.24 6.26
N THR A 17 3.17 6.02 5.25
CA THR A 17 3.21 5.61 3.84
C THR A 17 4.64 5.41 3.38
N THR A 18 5.54 6.33 3.71
CA THR A 18 6.98 6.23 3.40
C THR A 18 7.59 4.96 3.99
N SER A 19 7.33 4.67 5.26
CA SER A 19 7.81 3.46 5.93
C SER A 19 7.23 2.18 5.31
N SER A 20 5.94 2.19 4.93
CA SER A 20 5.27 1.04 4.31
C SER A 20 5.86 0.74 2.93
N ALA A 21 6.04 1.77 2.10
CA ALA A 21 6.65 1.65 0.78
C ALA A 21 8.11 1.17 0.86
N ALA A 22 8.92 1.79 1.73
CA ALA A 22 10.33 1.44 1.88
C ALA A 22 10.52 0.02 2.42
N LEU A 23 9.75 -0.38 3.43
CA LEU A 23 9.80 -1.74 3.98
C LEU A 23 9.37 -2.79 2.96
N GLY A 24 8.29 -2.52 2.22
CA GLY A 24 7.84 -3.40 1.13
C GLY A 24 8.90 -3.53 0.04
N ALA A 25 9.51 -2.42 -0.39
CA ALA A 25 10.58 -2.44 -1.38
C ALA A 25 11.80 -3.24 -0.89
N ALA A 26 12.23 -3.04 0.35
CA ALA A 26 13.36 -3.77 0.93
C ALA A 26 13.09 -5.29 1.04
N LEU A 27 11.88 -5.68 1.46
CA LEU A 27 11.47 -7.09 1.49
C LEU A 27 11.49 -7.71 0.09
N ALA A 28 10.92 -7.00 -0.91
CA ALA A 28 10.91 -7.46 -2.29
C ALA A 28 12.34 -7.60 -2.86
N GLN A 29 13.23 -6.64 -2.57
CA GLN A 29 14.64 -6.69 -2.98
C GLN A 29 15.40 -7.86 -2.35
N ASN A 30 14.98 -8.29 -1.16
CA ASN A 30 15.52 -9.49 -0.49
C ASN A 30 14.91 -10.81 -1.00
N GLY A 31 14.08 -10.76 -2.05
CA GLY A 31 13.48 -11.94 -2.67
C GLY A 31 12.15 -12.39 -2.05
N GLU A 32 11.60 -11.63 -1.09
CA GLU A 32 10.31 -11.95 -0.48
C GLU A 32 9.14 -11.56 -1.38
N LYS A 33 8.12 -12.43 -1.44
CA LYS A 33 6.87 -12.10 -2.12
C LYS A 33 6.01 -11.23 -1.20
N VAL A 34 5.99 -9.92 -1.46
CA VAL A 34 5.31 -8.93 -0.62
C VAL A 34 4.30 -8.10 -1.42
N VAL A 35 3.22 -7.70 -0.75
CA VAL A 35 2.26 -6.72 -1.23
C VAL A 35 2.13 -5.63 -0.17
N VAL A 36 2.13 -4.36 -0.60
CA VAL A 36 1.85 -3.21 0.27
C VAL A 36 0.46 -2.70 -0.11
N VAL A 37 -0.42 -2.54 0.88
CA VAL A 37 -1.82 -2.15 0.66
C VAL A 37 -2.03 -0.77 1.26
N ASP A 38 -2.58 0.16 0.47
CA ASP A 38 -3.03 1.46 0.95
C ASP A 38 -4.44 1.33 1.54
N PHE A 39 -4.60 1.73 2.80
CA PHE A 39 -5.88 1.79 3.48
C PHE A 39 -6.38 3.23 3.65
N ASP A 40 -5.69 4.22 3.09
CA ASP A 40 -6.13 5.61 3.04
C ASP A 40 -7.05 5.83 1.84
N VAL A 41 -8.35 5.65 2.05
CA VAL A 41 -9.40 5.80 1.02
C VAL A 41 -9.59 7.28 0.60
N GLY A 42 -9.12 8.24 1.41
CA GLY A 42 -9.39 9.65 1.20
C GLY A 42 -8.32 10.40 0.41
N LEU A 43 -7.04 10.13 0.67
CA LEU A 43 -5.94 10.96 0.16
C LEU A 43 -4.90 10.20 -0.68
N ARG A 44 -5.08 8.89 -0.95
CA ARG A 44 -4.28 8.03 -1.86
C ARG A 44 -2.82 8.45 -1.98
N ASN A 45 -1.97 7.91 -1.11
CA ASN A 45 -0.58 8.37 -1.03
C ASN A 45 0.43 7.30 -1.43
N LEU A 46 0.07 6.00 -1.36
CA LEU A 46 1.04 4.94 -1.60
C LEU A 46 1.40 4.80 -3.08
N ASP A 47 0.42 4.88 -3.97
CA ASP A 47 0.61 4.82 -5.42
C ASP A 47 1.53 5.95 -5.92
N LEU A 48 1.36 7.17 -5.39
CA LEU A 48 2.24 8.31 -5.65
C LEU A 48 3.68 8.02 -5.21
N VAL A 49 3.88 7.54 -3.98
CA VAL A 49 5.22 7.23 -3.44
C VAL A 49 5.89 6.10 -4.26
N MET A 50 5.10 5.18 -4.79
CA MET A 50 5.58 4.03 -5.58
C MET A 50 5.69 4.32 -7.09
N GLY A 51 5.35 5.54 -7.55
CA GLY A 51 5.36 5.90 -8.98
C GLY A 51 4.41 5.04 -9.83
N ALA A 52 3.24 4.70 -9.26
CA ALA A 52 2.24 3.84 -9.88
C ALA A 52 0.90 4.56 -10.11
N GLU A 53 0.81 5.86 -9.84
CA GLU A 53 -0.43 6.64 -9.87
C GLU A 53 -1.13 6.63 -11.23
N ARG A 54 -0.35 6.59 -12.33
CA ARG A 54 -0.89 6.51 -13.70
C ARG A 54 -1.25 5.08 -14.14
N ARG A 55 -1.03 4.09 -13.28
CA ARG A 55 -1.32 2.67 -13.52
C ARG A 55 -2.48 2.15 -12.66
N VAL A 56 -3.08 3.01 -11.83
CA VAL A 56 -4.23 2.65 -11.00
C VAL A 56 -5.50 2.65 -11.87
N VAL A 57 -6.06 1.47 -12.11
CA VAL A 57 -7.33 1.27 -12.84
C VAL A 57 -8.47 0.95 -11.87
N TYR A 58 -8.17 0.16 -10.83
CA TYR A 58 -9.08 -0.24 -9.77
C TYR A 58 -8.40 -0.06 -8.42
N ASP A 59 -9.19 0.17 -7.39
CA ASP A 59 -8.73 0.21 -6.00
C ASP A 59 -9.36 -0.90 -5.14
N LEU A 60 -9.04 -0.87 -3.84
CA LEU A 60 -9.52 -1.86 -2.88
C LEU A 60 -11.05 -1.84 -2.74
N VAL A 61 -11.70 -0.68 -2.90
CA VAL A 61 -13.15 -0.55 -2.82
C VAL A 61 -13.82 -1.27 -4.00
N ASN A 62 -13.28 -1.10 -5.22
CA ASN A 62 -13.80 -1.82 -6.39
C ASN A 62 -13.74 -3.35 -6.20
N VAL A 63 -12.64 -3.87 -5.62
CA VAL A 63 -12.49 -5.30 -5.34
C VAL A 63 -13.50 -5.77 -4.29
N ILE A 64 -13.68 -5.01 -3.20
CA ILE A 64 -14.66 -5.34 -2.16
C ILE A 64 -16.09 -5.34 -2.70
N GLN A 65 -16.41 -4.45 -3.65
CA GLN A 65 -17.71 -4.35 -4.29
C GLN A 65 -17.92 -5.38 -5.42
N GLY A 66 -16.88 -6.13 -5.81
CA GLY A 66 -16.94 -7.12 -6.88
C GLY A 66 -16.89 -6.53 -8.29
N GLU A 67 -16.51 -5.26 -8.43
CA GLU A 67 -16.35 -4.57 -9.71
C GLU A 67 -15.00 -4.89 -10.39
N ALA A 68 -14.03 -5.39 -9.60
CA ALA A 68 -12.72 -5.86 -10.02
C ALA A 68 -12.36 -7.19 -9.34
N LYS A 69 -11.54 -8.03 -9.99
CA LYS A 69 -11.09 -9.34 -9.49
C LYS A 69 -9.59 -9.40 -9.27
#